data_AF-A0A258IGK1-F1
#
_entry.id   AF-A0A258IGK1-F1
#
_cell.length_a   1.000
_cell.length_b   1.000
_cell.length_c   1.000
_cell.angle_alpha   90.00
_cell.angle_beta   90.00
_cell.angle_gamma   90.00
#
_symmetry.space_group_name_H-M   'P 1'
#
loop_
_entity.id
_entity.type
_entity.pdbx_description
1 polymer ?
#
loop_
_entity_poly.entity_id
_entity_poly.type
_entity_poly.pdbx_seq_one_letter_code
_entity_poly.pdbx_strand_id
1 'polypeptide(L)' 'MRNSLTSDDRVLLDRYIESVLLRFGDNRYNLGEATQELAAAFVRIADGEPDWLTHMRGVVEAGDDA' A
#
# COMPACT_ATOMS: atom_id res chain seq x y z
N MET A 1 6.15 -15.14 13.86
CA MET A 1 4.70 -15.21 13.60
C MET A 1 4.49 -15.38 12.11
N ARG A 2 3.62 -16.29 11.67
CA ARG A 2 3.32 -16.48 10.24
C ARG A 2 2.17 -15.55 9.91
N ASN A 3 2.48 -14.33 9.45
CA ASN A 3 1.48 -13.34 9.09
C ASN A 3 0.72 -13.84 7.85
N SER A 4 -0.41 -14.49 8.10
CA SER A 4 -1.21 -15.09 7.04
C SER A 4 -2.26 -14.07 6.66
N LEU A 5 -1.99 -13.31 5.59
CA LEU A 5 -2.95 -12.36 5.02
C LEU A 5 -4.27 -13.09 4.70
N THR A 6 -5.38 -12.56 5.20
CA THR A 6 -6.72 -13.01 4.82
C THR A 6 -7.00 -12.67 3.36
N SER A 7 -8.09 -13.19 2.80
CA SER A 7 -8.50 -12.81 1.43
C SER A 7 -8.75 -11.31 1.31
N ASP A 8 -9.36 -10.70 2.32
CA ASP A 8 -9.68 -9.27 2.32
C ASP A 8 -8.40 -8.41 2.42
N ASP A 9 -7.44 -8.85 3.23
CA ASP A 9 -6.12 -8.21 3.35
C ASP A 9 -5.37 -8.20 2.01
N ARG A 10 -5.49 -9.27 1.23
CA ARG A 10 -4.89 -9.37 -0.11
C ARG A 10 -5.53 -8.40 -1.09
N VAL A 11 -6.87 -8.32 -1.09
CA VAL A 11 -7.59 -7.36 -1.94
C VAL A 11 -7.19 -5.93 -1.63
N LEU A 12 -7.02 -5.58 -0.35
CA LEU A 12 -6.57 -4.25 0.04
C LEU A 12 -5.12 -3.99 -0.41
N LEU A 13 -4.23 -4.99 -0.27
CA LEU A 13 -2.84 -4.88 -0.73
C LEU A 13 -2.77 -4.67 -2.25
N ASP A 14 -3.56 -5.41 -3.03
CA ASP A 14 -3.59 -5.27 -4.49
C ASP A 14 -4.04 -3.85 -4.88
N ARG A 15 -5.11 -3.34 -4.26
CA ARG A 15 -5.58 -1.96 -4.48
C ARG A 15 -4.58 -0.91 -4.05
N TYR A 16 -3.87 -1.14 -2.95
CA TYR A 16 -2.81 -0.24 -2.50
C TYR A 16 -1.67 -0.16 -3.51
N ILE A 17 -1.21 -1.30 -4.03
CA ILE A 17 -0.17 -1.36 -5.06
C ILE A 17 -0.64 -0.63 -6.32
N GLU A 18 -1.86 -0.89 -6.80
CA GLU A 18 -2.45 -0.19 -7.94
C GLU A 18 -2.49 1.33 -7.71
N SER A 19 -2.89 1.78 -6.52
CA SER A 19 -2.97 3.19 -6.16
C SER A 19 -1.59 3.88 -6.15
N VAL A 20 -0.54 3.20 -5.71
CA VAL A 20 0.84 3.72 -5.77
C VAL A 20 1.33 3.79 -7.22
N LEU A 21 1.06 2.77 -8.02
CA LEU A 21 1.44 2.73 -9.44
C LEU A 21 0.70 3.78 -10.29
N LEU A 22 -0.58 4.05 -9.99
CA LEU A 22 -1.34 5.11 -10.63
C LEU A 22 -0.74 6.48 -10.33
N ARG A 23 -0.38 6.77 -9.07
CA ARG A 23 0.31 8.03 -8.71
C ARG A 23 1.64 8.19 -9.42
N PHE A 24 2.38 7.10 -9.62
CA PHE A 24 3.59 7.13 -10.44
C PHE A 24 3.25 7.42 -11.92
N GLY A 25 2.25 6.75 -12.49
CA GLY A 25 1.79 6.99 -13.86
C GLY A 25 1.31 8.43 -14.10
N ASP A 26 0.71 9.05 -13.08
CA ASP A 26 0.24 10.45 -13.11
C ASP A 26 1.33 11.48 -12.81
N ASN A 27 2.60 11.05 -12.65
CA ASN A 27 3.74 11.87 -12.22
C ASN A 27 3.54 12.56 -10.85
N ARG A 28 2.60 12.08 -10.02
CA ARG A 28 2.42 12.53 -8.63
C ARG A 28 3.48 11.92 -7.71
N TYR A 29 3.96 10.72 -8.03
CA TYR A 29 5.17 10.12 -7.46
C TYR A 29 6.25 9.99 -8.54
N ASN A 30 7.49 10.21 -8.16
CA ASN A 30 8.63 9.71 -8.90
C ASN A 30 8.92 8.23 -8.55
N LEU A 31 9.80 7.57 -9.32
CA LEU A 31 10.12 6.16 -9.12
C LEU A 31 10.64 5.85 -7.70
N GLY A 32 11.42 6.76 -7.12
CA GLY A 32 11.95 6.63 -5.77
C GLY A 32 10.85 6.66 -4.71
N GLU A 33 9.92 7.62 -4.82
CA GLU A 33 8.77 7.75 -3.91
C GLU A 33 7.87 6.52 -3.97
N ALA A 34 7.53 6.05 -5.18
CA ALA A 34 6.72 4.85 -5.36
C ALA A 34 7.41 3.60 -4.78
N THR A 35 8.71 3.45 -5.01
CA THR A 35 9.50 2.33 -4.48
C THR A 35 9.56 2.37 -2.95
N GLN A 36 9.74 3.56 -2.37
CA GLN A 36 9.80 3.75 -0.93
C GLN A 36 8.47 3.38 -0.26
N GLU A 37 7.33 3.78 -0.84
CA GLU A 37 6.03 3.41 -0.26
C GLU A 37 5.74 1.92 -0.32
N LEU A 38 6.04 1.27 -1.45
CA LEU A 38 5.90 -0.19 -1.53
C LEU A 38 6.84 -0.91 -0.54
N ALA A 39 8.08 -0.45 -0.40
CA ALA A 39 9.02 -1.02 0.55
C ALA A 39 8.55 -0.85 2.00
N ALA A 40 8.07 0.34 2.37
CA ALA A 40 7.53 0.62 3.70
C ALA A 40 6.34 -0.28 4.00
N ALA A 41 5.41 -0.43 3.07
CA ALA A 41 4.27 -1.35 3.19
C ALA A 41 4.70 -2.79 3.44
N PHE A 42 5.66 -3.32 2.67
CA PHE A 42 6.13 -4.70 2.85
C PHE A 42 6.85 -4.92 4.18
N VAL A 43 7.65 -3.94 4.65
CA VAL A 43 8.29 -4.02 5.97
C VAL A 43 7.24 -4.10 7.07
N ARG A 44 6.23 -3.21 7.06
CA ARG A 44 5.16 -3.23 8.08
C ARG A 44 4.36 -4.53 8.09
N ILE A 45 4.10 -5.11 6.92
CA ILE A 45 3.45 -6.43 6.80
C ILE A 45 4.35 -7.53 7.36
N ALA A 46 5.65 -7.50 7.06
CA ALA A 46 6.60 -8.50 7.54
C ALA A 46 6.78 -8.46 9.07
N ASP A 47 6.81 -7.25 9.64
CA ASP A 47 6.91 -7.01 11.08
C ASP A 47 5.59 -7.27 11.82
N GLY A 48 4.48 -7.36 11.09
CA GLY A 48 3.16 -7.57 11.65
C GLY A 48 2.65 -6.40 12.48
N GLU A 49 2.94 -5.19 12.02
CA GLU A 49 2.41 -3.98 12.64
C GLU A 49 0.87 -4.01 12.67
N PRO A 50 0.21 -3.68 13.77
CA PRO A 50 -1.25 -3.75 13.85
C PRO A 50 -1.96 -2.75 12.92
N ASP A 51 -1.29 -1.67 12.53
CA ASP A 51 -1.92 -0.53 11.85
C ASP A 51 -1.64 -0.46 10.34
N TRP A 52 -0.93 -1.44 9.76
CA TRP A 52 -0.57 -1.40 8.33
C TRP A 52 -1.83 -1.37 7.43
N LEU A 53 -2.91 -2.04 7.84
CA LEU A 53 -4.21 -2.02 7.15
C LEU A 53 -4.82 -0.61 7.10
N THR A 54 -4.74 0.13 8.20
CA THR A 54 -5.27 1.50 8.32
C THR A 54 -4.52 2.44 7.39
N HIS A 55 -3.19 2.33 7.35
CA HIS A 55 -2.37 3.13 6.44
C HIS A 55 -2.71 2.85 4.97
N MET A 56 -2.83 1.57 4.58
CA MET A 56 -3.17 1.22 3.20
C MET A 56 -4.52 1.76 2.77
N ARG A 57 -5.54 1.68 3.65
CA ARG A 57 -6.86 2.27 3.38
C ARG A 57 -6.78 3.76 3.12
N GLY A 58 -6.07 4.52 3.96
CA GLY A 58 -5.92 5.97 3.77
C GLY A 58 -5.26 6.33 2.43
N VAL A 59 -4.29 5.54 1.96
CA VAL A 59 -3.66 5.78 0.65
C VAL A 59 -4.58 5.43 -0.51
N VAL A 60 -5.36 4.35 -0.41
CA VAL A 60 -6.36 3.98 -1.44
C VAL A 60 -7.46 5.05 -1.52
N GLU A 61 -8.03 5.44 -0.38
CA GLU A 61 -9.09 6.46 -0.29
C GLU A 61 -8.63 7.82 -0.83
N ALA A 62 -7.41 8.27 -0.48
CA ALA A 62 -6.83 9.48 -1.03
C ALA A 62 -6.52 9.40 -2.55
N GLY A 63 -6.59 8.21 -3.14
CA GLY A 63 -6.44 7.99 -4.58
C GLY A 63 -7.76 8.07 -5.32
N ASP A 64 -8.83 7.56 -4.72
CA ASP A 64 -10.18 7.55 -5.30
C ASP A 64 -10.81 8.96 -5.37
N ASP A 65 -10.41 9.88 -4.47
CA ASP A 65 -10.93 11.25 -4.41
C ASP A 65 -10.31 12.23 -5.45
N ALA A 66 -9.30 11.81 -6.21
CA ALA A 66 -8.39 12.71 -6.93
C ALA A 66 -8.30 12.48 -8.44
#